data_AF-W3ATC4-F1
#
_entry.id   AF-W3ATC4-F1
#
_cell.length_a   1.000
_cell.length_b   1.000
_cell.length_c   1.000
_cell.angle_alpha   90.00
_cell.angle_beta   90.00
_cell.angle_gamma   90.00
#
_symmetry.space_group_name_H-M   'P 1'
#
loop_
_entity.id
_entity.type
_entity.pdbx_description
1 polymer ?
#
loop_
_entity_poly.entity_id
_entity_poly.type
_entity_poly.pdbx_seq_one_letter_code
_entity_poly.pdbx_strand_id
1 'polypeptide(L)'
;MIKIYGRKDCIDCVHCKKSFDESGLEYDFRDIGESLKELAVFMKIRDLNEVFNEIKGTGKIGIPALVTEDREVILDWEKYVVDNGGKVVENAGACGIDGKGC
;
A
#
# COMPACT_ATOMS: atom_id res chain seq x y z
N MET A 1 -12.86 -3.68 8.24
CA MET A 1 -12.40 -3.81 6.84
C MET A 1 -11.18 -2.94 6.57
N ILE A 2 -10.14 -3.51 5.94
CA ILE A 2 -8.90 -2.80 5.60
C ILE A 2 -9.09 -1.93 4.36
N LYS A 3 -8.54 -0.72 4.37
CA LYS A 3 -8.47 0.15 3.18
C LYS A 3 -7.07 0.11 2.60
N ILE A 4 -6.93 -0.22 1.32
CA ILE A 4 -5.65 -0.26 0.62
C ILE A 4 -5.57 0.96 -0.28
N TYR A 5 -4.70 1.91 0.05
CA TYR A 5 -4.39 3.04 -0.82
C TYR A 5 -3.25 2.66 -1.75
N GLY A 6 -3.51 2.75 -3.06
CA GLY A 6 -2.54 2.35 -4.06
C GLY A 6 -2.85 2.96 -5.41
N ARG A 7 -2.17 2.44 -6.44
CA ARG A 7 -2.47 2.80 -7.83
C ARG A 7 -2.55 1.54 -8.70
N LYS A 8 -3.50 1.48 -9.62
CA LYS A 8 -3.71 0.32 -10.51
C LYS A 8 -2.46 -0.01 -11.35
N ASP A 9 -1.69 1.00 -11.75
CA ASP A 9 -0.44 0.84 -12.51
C ASP A 9 0.81 0.62 -11.64
N CYS A 10 0.65 0.38 -10.34
CA CYS A 10 1.75 0.01 -9.45
C CYS A 10 1.76 -1.50 -9.24
N ILE A 11 2.83 -2.16 -9.68
CA ILE A 11 2.97 -3.62 -9.62
C ILE A 11 2.90 -4.15 -8.19
N ASP A 12 3.52 -3.47 -7.21
CA ASP A 12 3.39 -3.80 -5.78
C ASP A 12 1.93 -3.75 -5.31
N CYS A 13 1.15 -2.76 -5.76
CA CYS A 13 -0.27 -2.66 -5.43
C CYS A 13 -1.08 -3.81 -6.06
N VAL A 14 -0.75 -4.22 -7.29
CA VAL A 14 -1.38 -5.36 -7.97
C VAL A 14 -1.10 -6.67 -7.22
N HIS A 15 0.14 -6.90 -6.78
CA HIS A 15 0.51 -8.07 -6.00
C HIS A 15 -0.13 -8.09 -4.61
N CYS A 16 -0.18 -6.93 -3.94
CA CYS A 16 -0.88 -6.76 -2.68
C CYS A 16 -2.35 -7.17 -2.81
N LYS A 17 -3.08 -6.59 -3.79
CA LYS A 17 -4.47 -6.96 -4.07
C LYS A 17 -4.64 -8.46 -4.31
N LYS A 18 -3.80 -9.03 -5.17
CA LYS A 18 -3.88 -10.46 -5.50
C LYS A 18 -3.63 -11.34 -4.28
N SER A 19 -2.68 -10.96 -3.41
CA SER A 19 -2.40 -11.69 -2.17
C SER A 19 -3.57 -11.63 -1.20
N PHE A 20 -4.27 -10.49 -1.12
CA PHE A 20 -5.49 -10.37 -0.33
C PHE A 20 -6.63 -11.23 -0.90
N ASP A 21 -6.86 -11.18 -2.22
CA ASP A 21 -7.85 -12.01 -2.92
C ASP A 21 -7.59 -13.52 -2.72
N GLU A 22 -6.36 -13.98 -2.93
CA GLU A 22 -5.99 -15.40 -2.75
C GLU A 22 -6.07 -15.86 -1.29
N SER A 23 -5.89 -14.93 -0.34
CA SER A 23 -5.99 -15.21 1.09
C SER A 23 -7.42 -15.08 1.64
N GLY A 24 -8.37 -14.64 0.80
CA GLY A 24 -9.76 -14.39 1.23
C GLY A 24 -9.90 -13.24 2.23
N LEU A 25 -8.96 -12.30 2.24
CA LEU A 25 -8.98 -11.13 3.11
C LEU A 25 -9.85 -10.04 2.49
N GLU A 26 -10.83 -9.52 3.24
CA GLU A 26 -11.68 -8.43 2.75
C GLU A 26 -10.95 -7.07 2.81
N TYR A 27 -10.95 -6.36 1.68
CA TYR A 27 -10.32 -5.05 1.56
C TYR A 27 -11.11 -4.11 0.64
N ASP A 28 -10.94 -2.81 0.88
CA ASP A 28 -11.45 -1.72 0.04
C ASP A 28 -10.27 -1.02 -0.64
N PHE A 29 -10.15 -1.15 -1.96
CA PHE A 29 -9.05 -0.54 -2.70
C PHE A 29 -9.39 0.90 -3.11
N ARG A 30 -8.58 1.84 -2.64
CA ARG A 30 -8.66 3.26 -2.96
C ARG A 30 -7.54 3.61 -3.94
N ASP A 31 -7.91 3.84 -5.20
CA ASP A 31 -6.95 4.30 -6.20
C ASP A 31 -6.68 5.80 -6.03
N ILE A 32 -5.46 6.15 -5.63
CA ILE A 32 -5.08 7.55 -5.38
C ILE A 32 -4.94 8.36 -6.67
N GLY A 33 -4.89 7.71 -7.84
CA GLY A 33 -4.80 8.34 -9.15
C GLY A 33 -6.17 8.67 -9.76
N GLU A 34 -7.24 8.05 -9.28
CA GLU A 34 -8.59 8.16 -9.85
C GLU A 34 -9.22 9.54 -9.63
N SER A 35 -8.86 10.23 -8.54
CA SER A 35 -9.39 11.56 -8.22
C SER A 35 -8.51 12.35 -7.27
N LEU A 36 -8.48 13.67 -7.44
CA LEU A 36 -7.78 14.60 -6.52
C LEU A 36 -8.25 14.45 -5.07
N LYS A 37 -9.51 14.05 -4.85
CA LYS A 37 -10.06 13.77 -3.52
C LYS A 37 -9.31 12.61 -2.84
N GLU A 38 -9.11 11.50 -3.54
CA GLU A 38 -8.42 10.32 -3.00
C GLU A 38 -6.95 10.62 -2.75
N LEU A 39 -6.31 11.34 -3.68
CA LEU A 39 -4.96 11.83 -3.48
C LEU A 39 -4.85 12.72 -2.24
N ALA A 40 -5.75 13.68 -2.04
CA ALA A 40 -5.73 14.57 -0.87
C ALA A 40 -5.94 13.81 0.44
N VAL A 41 -6.81 12.79 0.45
CA VAL A 41 -7.00 11.90 1.61
C VAL A 41 -5.71 11.14 1.91
N PHE A 42 -5.08 10.54 0.90
CA PHE A 42 -3.81 9.82 1.06
C PHE A 42 -2.68 10.74 1.52
N MET A 43 -2.56 11.95 0.97
CA MET A 43 -1.57 12.94 1.42
C MET A 43 -1.73 13.25 2.91
N LYS A 44 -2.96 13.47 3.37
CA LYS A 44 -3.24 13.70 4.80
C LYS A 44 -2.83 12.51 5.67
N ILE A 45 -3.10 11.28 5.22
CA ILE A 45 -2.67 10.05 5.94
C ILE A 45 -1.13 10.02 6.00
N ARG A 46 -0.46 10.27 4.87
CA ARG A 46 1.00 10.26 4.77
C ARG A 46 1.67 11.31 5.65
N ASP A 47 1.10 12.51 5.73
CA ASP A 47 1.68 13.61 6.49
C ASP A 47 1.51 13.41 8.00
N LEU A 48 0.41 12.79 8.45
CA LEU A 48 0.09 12.60 9.87
C LEU A 48 0.68 11.32 10.49
N ASN A 49 1.04 10.32 9.71
CA ASN A 49 1.53 9.04 10.23
C ASN A 49 3.06 8.93 10.16
N GLU A 50 3.68 8.58 11.28
CA GLU A 50 5.14 8.49 11.42
C GLU A 50 5.77 7.35 10.61
N VAL A 51 5.00 6.31 10.27
CA VAL A 51 5.46 5.19 9.43
C VAL A 51 5.98 5.64 8.06
N PHE A 52 5.57 6.82 7.58
CA PHE A 52 6.06 7.39 6.33
C PHE A 52 7.32 8.23 6.48
N ASN A 53 7.79 8.50 7.70
CA ASN A 53 8.96 9.36 7.91
C ASN A 53 10.23 8.78 7.28
N GLU A 54 10.37 7.46 7.25
CA GLU A 54 11.49 6.78 6.59
C GLU A 54 11.43 6.87 5.04
N ILE A 55 10.23 7.10 4.50
CA ILE A 55 10.00 7.20 3.05
C ILE A 55 10.05 8.66 2.58
N LYS A 56 9.71 9.62 3.44
CA LYS A 56 9.77 11.05 3.14
C LYS A 56 11.20 11.44 2.71
N GLY A 57 11.31 12.13 1.59
CA GLY A 57 12.60 12.57 1.02
C GLY A 57 13.31 11.53 0.15
N THR A 58 12.84 10.29 0.09
CA THR A 58 13.46 9.22 -0.76
C THR A 58 12.94 9.20 -2.20
N GLY A 59 12.01 10.09 -2.55
CA GLY A 59 11.34 10.09 -3.86
C GLY A 59 10.28 8.99 -4.03
N LYS A 60 10.07 8.14 -3.02
CA LYS A 60 9.03 7.11 -3.02
C LYS A 60 7.69 7.67 -2.55
N ILE A 61 6.60 7.08 -3.05
CA ILE A 61 5.22 7.49 -2.72
C ILE A 61 4.76 6.85 -1.40
N GLY A 62 5.23 5.64 -1.09
CA GLY A 62 4.80 4.87 0.08
C GLY A 62 3.48 4.12 -0.16
N ILE A 63 3.29 3.54 -1.35
CA ILE A 63 2.15 2.68 -1.70
C ILE A 63 2.65 1.28 -2.08
N PRO A 64 1.87 0.22 -1.86
CA PRO A 64 0.54 0.21 -1.22
C PRO A 64 0.61 0.53 0.28
N ALA A 65 -0.39 1.28 0.78
CA ALA A 65 -0.53 1.58 2.21
C ALA A 65 -1.86 1.02 2.73
N LEU A 66 -1.78 0.17 3.74
CA LEU A 66 -2.93 -0.45 4.37
C LEU A 66 -3.35 0.42 5.54
N VAL A 67 -4.64 0.71 5.64
CA VAL A 67 -5.22 1.48 6.74
C VAL A 67 -6.25 0.61 7.44
N THR A 68 -6.00 0.33 8.71
CA THR A 68 -6.90 -0.46 9.57
C THR A 68 -8.10 0.39 10.02
N GLU A 69 -9.08 -0.26 10.65
CA GLU A 69 -10.23 0.44 11.23
C GLU A 69 -9.83 1.37 12.39
N ASP A 70 -8.79 0.98 13.13
CA ASP A 70 -8.16 1.76 14.20
C ASP A 70 -7.31 2.93 13.68
N ARG A 71 -7.32 3.17 12.36
CA ARG A 71 -6.55 4.22 11.65
C ARG A 71 -5.04 4.00 11.70
N GLU A 72 -4.60 2.80 12.04
CA GLU A 72 -3.19 2.43 11.92
C GLU A 72 -2.82 2.28 10.45
N VAL A 73 -1.61 2.71 10.11
CA VAL A 73 -1.10 2.61 8.75
C VAL A 73 0.04 1.60 8.70
N ILE A 74 -0.11 0.61 7.83
CA ILE A 74 0.84 -0.47 7.62
C ILE A 74 1.35 -0.40 6.17
N LEU A 75 2.65 -0.25 6.01
CA LEU A 75 3.30 -0.20 4.69
C LEU A 75 3.81 -1.59 4.26
N ASP A 76 4.12 -2.43 5.24
CA ASP A 76 4.57 -3.81 5.02
C ASP A 76 3.35 -4.74 4.87
N TRP A 77 2.77 -4.70 3.67
CA TRP A 77 1.58 -5.48 3.34
C TRP A 77 1.88 -6.98 3.31
N GLU A 78 3.11 -7.37 2.96
CA GLU A 78 3.55 -8.75 2.89
C GLU A 78 3.48 -9.39 4.28
N LYS A 79 4.05 -8.72 5.29
CA LYS A 79 3.95 -9.16 6.69
C LYS A 79 2.50 -9.20 7.17
N TYR A 80 1.67 -8.21 6.82
CA TYR A 80 0.27 -8.21 7.22
C TYR A 80 -0.48 -9.43 6.66
N VAL A 81 -0.29 -9.76 5.39
CA VAL A 81 -0.92 -10.93 4.77
C VAL A 81 -0.48 -12.22 5.47
N VAL A 82 0.83 -12.38 5.74
CA VAL A 82 1.36 -13.58 6.43
C VAL A 82 0.84 -13.71 7.86
N ASP A 83 0.80 -12.62 8.62
CA ASP A 83 0.31 -12.60 10.01
C ASP A 83 -1.17 -12.99 10.09
N ASN A 84 -1.94 -12.67 9.04
CA ASN A 84 -3.34 -13.06 8.89
C ASN A 84 -3.54 -14.42 8.20
N GLY A 85 -2.48 -15.25 8.10
CA GLY A 85 -2.55 -16.61 7.56
C GLY A 85 -2.65 -16.71 6.03
N GLY A 86 -2.41 -15.59 5.34
CA GLY A 86 -2.44 -15.49 3.89
C GLY A 86 -1.14 -15.88 3.20
N LYS A 87 -1.18 -15.91 1.86
CA LYS A 87 -0.01 -16.18 1.01
C LYS A 87 0.35 -14.93 0.21
N VAL A 88 1.62 -14.53 0.30
CA VAL A 88 2.17 -13.42 -0.50
C VAL A 88 2.48 -13.94 -1.89
N VAL A 89 1.95 -13.26 -2.90
CA VAL A 89 2.28 -13.53 -4.32
C VAL A 89 3.59 -12.82 -4.66
N GLU A 90 4.56 -13.55 -5.22
CA GLU A 90 5.94 -13.06 -5.42
C GLU A 90 6.05 -11.74 -6.21
N ASN A 91 6.91 -10.86 -5.69
CA ASN A 91 7.20 -9.53 -6.21
C ASN A 91 8.33 -9.54 -7.25
N ALA A 92 8.00 -9.34 -8.52
CA ALA A 92 8.98 -8.96 -9.55
C ALA A 92 8.86 -7.48 -9.90
N GLY A 93 9.47 -6.61 -9.08
CA GLY A 93 9.92 -5.27 -9.50
C GLY A 93 9.33 -4.10 -8.72
N ALA A 94 10.09 -3.52 -7.80
CA ALA A 94 9.69 -2.31 -7.09
C ALA A 94 9.94 -1.04 -7.91
N CYS A 95 8.97 -0.12 -7.90
CA CYS A 95 8.97 1.11 -8.70
C CYS A 95 9.65 2.29 -7.97
N GLY A 96 10.98 2.29 -7.91
CA GLY A 96 11.78 3.46 -7.51
C GLY A 96 12.03 4.42 -8.68
N ILE A 97 12.11 5.73 -8.42
CA ILE A 97 12.46 6.76 -9.43
C ILE A 97 13.81 6.45 -10.13
N ASP A 98 14.70 5.73 -9.44
CA ASP A 98 16.03 5.33 -9.93
C ASP A 98 16.07 3.92 -10.56
N GLY A 99 14.93 3.25 -10.74
CA GLY A 99 14.89 1.89 -11.28
C GLY A 99 15.58 0.83 -10.41
N LYS A 100 15.94 1.19 -9.17
CA LYS A 100 16.35 0.24 -8.13
C LYS A 100 15.16 0.02 -7.21
N GLY A 101 14.83 -1.26 -7.01
CA GLY A 101 13.74 -1.68 -6.15
C GLY A 101 13.89 -1.22 -4.70
N CYS A 102 12.81 -1.43 -3.93
CA CYS A 102 12.56 -0.99 -2.55
C CYS A 102 13.79 -0.92 -1.64
#